data_AF-A0A6J6WDN6-F1
#
_entry.id   AF-A0A6J6WDN6-F1
#
_cell.length_a   1.000
_cell.length_b   1.000
_cell.length_c   1.000
_cell.angle_alpha   90.00
_cell.angle_beta   90.00
_cell.angle_gamma   90.00
#
_symmetry.space_group_name_H-M   'P 1'
#
loop_
_entity.id
_entity.type
_entity.pdbx_description
1 polymer ?
#
loop_
_entity_poly.entity_id
_entity_poly.type
_entity_poly.pdbx_seq_one_letter_code
_entity_poly.pdbx_strand_id
1 'polypeptide(L)'
;MNHHKFKLARNLYSGWINTQTLCLDCFTALSKFLTACVKFLTACVKSLTAWANRLLPLLHSSLRDESGSAVVEFVALAIPLFIPIFIYLNSFASLSGNEAVIRTLAREGVRAYVASDNDYAGRVVSQQAVQLIAKHLGLSEKELQTLSATYECSRLPCLSANSRIRLTISYVDSQTQRRVQASAQENISPWK
;
A
#
# COMPACT_ATOMS: atom_id res chain seq x y z
N MET A 1 -22.49 26.42 35.80
CA MET A 1 -21.79 25.14 35.52
C MET A 1 -21.17 25.07 34.11
N ASN A 2 -20.61 26.15 33.55
CA ASN A 2 -20.20 26.21 32.12
C ASN A 2 -18.74 26.66 31.82
N HIS A 3 -17.90 26.93 32.82
CA HIS A 3 -16.54 27.44 32.55
C HIS A 3 -15.45 26.35 32.37
N HIS A 4 -15.64 25.13 32.88
CA HIS A 4 -14.64 24.07 32.78
C HIS A 4 -14.57 23.40 31.39
N LYS A 5 -15.70 23.29 30.68
CA LYS A 5 -15.72 22.67 29.34
C LYS A 5 -14.98 23.50 28.28
N PHE A 6 -14.98 24.82 28.43
CA PHE A 6 -14.36 25.73 27.45
C PHE A 6 -12.82 25.77 27.54
N LYS A 7 -12.24 25.41 28.69
CA LYS A 7 -10.78 25.37 28.89
C LYS A 7 -10.15 24.10 28.32
N LEU A 8 -10.85 22.97 28.40
CA LEU A 8 -10.46 21.69 27.79
C LEU A 8 -10.47 21.75 26.25
N ALA A 9 -11.46 22.41 25.65
CA ALA A 9 -11.56 22.55 24.19
C ALA A 9 -10.38 23.33 23.60
N ARG A 10 -9.89 24.38 24.28
CA ARG A 10 -8.73 25.17 23.81
C ARG A 10 -7.40 24.42 23.88
N ASN A 11 -7.18 23.62 24.92
CA ASN A 11 -5.96 22.81 25.05
C ASN A 11 -5.90 21.65 24.04
N LEU A 12 -7.04 21.09 23.66
CA LEU A 12 -7.10 20.08 22.59
C LEU A 12 -6.84 20.69 21.20
N TYR A 13 -7.27 21.92 20.97
CA TYR A 13 -7.08 22.62 19.70
C TYR A 13 -5.62 23.04 19.48
N SER A 14 -4.93 23.54 20.53
CA SER A 14 -3.51 23.91 20.43
C SER A 14 -2.57 22.70 20.32
N GLY A 15 -2.90 21.56 20.94
CA GLY A 15 -2.20 20.30 20.73
C GLY A 15 -2.34 19.76 19.31
N TRP A 16 -3.53 19.87 18.71
CA TRP A 16 -3.79 19.47 17.31
C TRP A 16 -2.92 20.22 16.29
N ILE A 17 -2.73 21.53 16.46
CA ILE A 17 -1.96 22.37 15.53
C ILE A 17 -0.46 21.99 15.54
N ASN A 18 0.12 21.73 16.72
CA ASN A 18 1.53 21.33 16.83
C ASN A 18 1.81 19.90 16.33
N THR A 19 0.80 19.02 16.35
CA THR A 19 0.93 17.65 15.81
C THR A 19 0.79 17.64 14.29
N GLN A 20 0.04 18.59 13.71
CA GLN A 20 -0.07 18.76 12.25
C GLN A 20 1.21 19.28 11.59
N THR A 21 1.94 20.21 12.22
CA THR A 21 3.18 20.77 11.66
C THR A 21 4.33 19.75 11.63
N LEU A 22 4.53 18.98 12.70
CA LEU A 22 5.52 17.88 12.74
C LEU A 22 5.23 16.79 11.69
N CYS A 23 3.96 16.52 11.39
CA CYS A 23 3.55 15.55 10.39
C CYS A 23 3.76 16.08 8.96
N LEU A 24 3.54 17.39 8.73
CA LEU A 24 3.81 18.06 7.46
C LEU A 24 5.32 18.08 7.14
N ASP A 25 6.17 18.29 8.14
CA ASP A 25 7.63 18.26 7.99
C ASP A 25 8.14 16.85 7.68
N CYS A 26 7.57 15.82 8.31
CA CYS A 26 7.89 14.42 8.00
C CYS A 26 7.41 14.01 6.60
N PHE A 27 6.23 14.48 6.16
CA PHE A 27 5.68 14.23 4.84
C PHE A 27 6.48 14.95 3.74
N THR A 28 6.94 16.17 4.00
CA THR A 28 7.86 16.87 3.08
C THR A 28 9.23 16.21 3.05
N ALA A 29 9.74 15.67 4.15
CA ALA A 29 10.98 14.89 4.16
C ALA A 29 10.88 13.59 3.34
N LEU A 30 9.78 12.83 3.52
CA LEU A 30 9.56 11.57 2.79
C LEU A 30 9.29 11.80 1.30
N SER A 31 8.51 12.82 0.94
CA SER A 31 8.27 13.20 -0.46
C SER A 31 9.52 13.78 -1.13
N LYS A 32 10.36 14.52 -0.40
CA LYS A 32 11.69 14.94 -0.88
C LYS A 32 12.59 13.72 -1.10
N PHE A 33 12.53 12.71 -0.24
CA PHE A 33 13.30 11.47 -0.40
C PHE A 33 12.84 10.66 -1.62
N LEU A 34 11.53 10.49 -1.80
CA LEU A 34 10.94 9.85 -2.99
C LEU A 34 11.24 10.63 -4.28
N THR A 35 11.12 11.96 -4.25
CA THR A 35 11.44 12.81 -5.41
C THR A 35 12.93 12.81 -5.71
N ALA A 36 13.78 12.78 -4.68
CA ALA A 36 15.22 12.61 -4.84
C ALA A 36 15.55 11.24 -5.44
N CYS A 37 14.87 10.18 -5.01
CA CYS A 37 15.01 8.84 -5.58
C CYS A 37 14.58 8.79 -7.05
N VAL A 38 13.44 9.41 -7.41
CA VAL A 38 12.98 9.51 -8.82
C VAL A 38 13.91 10.39 -9.66
N LYS A 39 14.42 11.51 -9.12
CA LYS A 39 15.43 12.33 -9.79
C LYS A 39 16.75 11.60 -9.96
N PHE A 40 17.15 10.80 -8.97
CA PHE A 40 18.34 9.97 -9.03
C PHE A 40 18.16 8.85 -10.05
N LEU A 41 16.99 8.20 -10.09
CA LEU A 41 16.63 7.20 -11.10
C LEU A 41 16.59 7.81 -12.51
N THR A 42 16.00 8.98 -12.69
CA THR A 42 15.95 9.64 -14.02
C THR A 42 17.32 10.20 -14.43
N ALA A 43 18.13 10.71 -13.51
CA ALA A 43 19.52 11.07 -13.77
C ALA A 43 20.38 9.84 -14.08
N CYS A 44 20.14 8.73 -13.38
CA CYS A 44 20.81 7.46 -13.63
C CYS A 44 20.41 6.90 -15.00
N VAL A 45 19.13 6.95 -15.38
CA VAL A 45 18.66 6.58 -16.73
C VAL A 45 19.27 7.48 -17.80
N LYS A 46 19.34 8.81 -17.58
CA LYS A 46 20.00 9.73 -18.51
C LYS A 46 21.50 9.52 -18.62
N SER A 47 22.16 9.19 -17.52
CA SER A 47 23.58 8.84 -17.49
C SER A 47 23.80 7.49 -18.18
N LEU A 48 22.93 6.51 -17.95
CA LEU A 48 22.93 5.20 -18.62
C LEU A 48 22.70 5.33 -20.13
N THR A 49 21.78 6.18 -20.58
CA THR A 49 21.57 6.42 -22.01
C THR A 49 22.73 7.20 -22.65
N ALA A 50 23.32 8.15 -21.93
CA ALA A 50 24.54 8.84 -22.37
C ALA A 50 25.75 7.90 -22.44
N TRP A 51 25.93 7.03 -21.44
CA TRP A 51 26.94 5.99 -21.40
C TRP A 51 26.70 4.95 -22.51
N ALA A 52 25.45 4.53 -22.72
CA ALA A 52 25.10 3.63 -23.80
C ALA A 52 25.41 4.23 -25.17
N ASN A 53 25.11 5.51 -25.42
CA ASN A 53 25.46 6.18 -26.68
C ASN A 53 26.98 6.38 -26.87
N ARG A 54 27.75 6.46 -25.78
CA ARG A 54 29.23 6.50 -25.82
C ARG A 54 29.87 5.13 -25.95
N LEU A 55 29.27 4.10 -25.39
CA LEU A 55 29.71 2.71 -25.43
C LEU A 55 29.29 2.01 -26.73
N LEU A 56 28.18 2.40 -27.36
CA LEU A 56 27.71 1.85 -28.64
C LEU A 56 28.81 1.79 -29.72
N PRO A 57 29.55 2.89 -29.99
CA PRO A 57 30.61 2.85 -31.00
C PRO A 57 31.84 2.02 -30.57
N LEU A 58 32.13 1.93 -29.27
CA LEU A 58 33.24 1.13 -28.72
C LEU A 58 32.91 -0.38 -28.71
N LEU A 59 31.65 -0.73 -28.44
CA LEU A 59 31.13 -2.09 -28.59
C LEU A 59 31.08 -2.50 -30.06
N HIS A 60 30.73 -1.58 -30.97
CA HIS A 60 30.73 -1.84 -32.41
C HIS A 60 32.13 -2.14 -32.96
N SER A 61 33.19 -1.47 -32.44
CA SER A 61 34.57 -1.80 -32.80
C SER A 61 35.07 -3.09 -32.16
N SER A 62 34.65 -3.40 -30.92
CA SER A 62 35.07 -4.61 -30.19
C SER A 62 34.37 -5.88 -30.72
N LEU A 63 33.11 -5.79 -31.16
CA LEU A 63 32.39 -6.88 -31.84
C LEU A 63 32.90 -7.14 -33.27
N ARG A 64 33.65 -6.20 -33.86
CA ARG A 64 34.30 -6.33 -35.16
C ARG A 64 35.71 -6.91 -35.07
N ASP A 65 36.27 -7.01 -33.87
CA ASP A 65 37.59 -7.59 -33.64
C ASP A 65 37.41 -9.03 -33.16
N GLU A 66 37.89 -10.02 -33.93
CA GLU A 66 37.68 -11.45 -33.64
C GLU A 66 38.47 -11.97 -32.43
N SER A 67 39.09 -11.07 -31.65
CA SER A 67 39.89 -11.35 -30.45
C SER A 67 39.10 -11.19 -29.14
N GLY A 68 37.77 -11.30 -29.20
CA GLY A 68 36.85 -10.92 -28.12
C GLY A 68 36.93 -11.78 -26.86
N SER A 69 37.19 -11.12 -25.71
CA SER A 69 37.06 -11.73 -24.38
C SER A 69 35.59 -12.04 -24.07
N ALA A 70 35.27 -13.32 -23.80
CA ALA A 70 33.92 -13.82 -23.52
C ALA A 70 33.16 -13.05 -22.41
N VAL A 71 33.90 -12.39 -21.52
CA VAL A 71 33.34 -11.53 -20.47
C VAL A 71 32.65 -10.29 -21.05
N VAL A 72 33.20 -9.70 -22.12
CA VAL A 72 32.70 -8.45 -22.71
C VAL A 72 31.38 -8.70 -23.45
N GLU A 73 31.26 -9.83 -24.14
CA GLU A 73 30.03 -10.26 -24.82
C GLU A 73 28.90 -10.55 -23.81
N PHE A 74 29.22 -11.25 -22.71
CA PHE A 74 28.25 -11.53 -21.65
C PHE A 74 27.74 -10.24 -21.00
N VAL A 75 28.62 -9.27 -20.70
CA VAL A 75 28.22 -8.00 -20.09
C VAL A 75 27.41 -7.14 -21.07
N ALA A 76 27.75 -7.15 -22.35
CA ALA A 76 27.01 -6.44 -23.39
C ALA A 76 25.56 -6.95 -23.54
N LEU A 77 25.32 -8.24 -23.33
CA LEU A 77 23.98 -8.84 -23.31
C LEU A 77 23.26 -8.65 -21.96
N ALA A 78 24.00 -8.74 -20.85
CA ALA A 78 23.43 -8.67 -19.50
C ALA A 78 22.85 -7.29 -19.18
N ILE A 79 23.59 -6.20 -19.44
CA ILE A 79 23.16 -4.82 -19.10
C ILE A 79 21.79 -4.45 -19.70
N PRO A 80 21.53 -4.61 -21.01
CA PRO A 80 20.24 -4.27 -21.59
C PRO A 80 19.11 -5.19 -21.10
N LEU A 81 19.41 -6.43 -20.71
CA LEU A 81 18.43 -7.36 -20.15
C LEU A 81 18.06 -7.02 -18.69
N PHE A 82 19.00 -6.51 -17.88
CA PHE A 82 18.74 -6.18 -16.49
C PHE A 82 17.84 -4.95 -16.31
N ILE A 83 17.93 -3.95 -17.19
CA ILE A 83 17.13 -2.72 -17.12
C ILE A 83 15.60 -3.00 -17.09
N PRO A 84 15.01 -3.76 -18.03
CA PRO A 84 13.58 -4.06 -18.01
C PRO A 84 13.18 -4.93 -16.79
N ILE A 85 14.05 -5.84 -16.34
CA ILE A 85 13.82 -6.65 -15.14
C ILE A 85 13.72 -5.74 -13.91
N PHE A 86 14.64 -4.79 -13.72
CA PHE A 86 14.60 -3.85 -12.60
C PHE A 86 13.35 -2.96 -12.62
N ILE A 87 12.94 -2.47 -13.79
CA ILE A 87 11.71 -1.66 -13.93
C ILE A 87 10.46 -2.49 -13.58
N TYR A 88 10.41 -3.74 -14.04
CA TYR A 88 9.31 -4.65 -13.75
C TYR A 88 9.22 -5.00 -12.26
N LEU A 89 10.36 -5.36 -11.64
CA LEU A 89 10.43 -5.69 -10.21
C LEU A 89 9.99 -4.51 -9.33
N ASN A 90 10.38 -3.28 -9.67
CA ASN A 90 9.99 -2.10 -8.91
C ASN A 90 8.49 -1.76 -9.07
N SER A 91 7.94 -1.98 -10.27
CA SER A 91 6.50 -1.80 -10.51
C SER A 91 5.64 -2.88 -9.83
N PHE A 92 6.15 -4.10 -9.71
CA PHE A 92 5.48 -5.18 -9.00
C PHE A 92 5.45 -4.92 -7.48
N ALA A 93 6.54 -4.38 -6.93
CA ALA A 93 6.64 -4.06 -5.51
C ALA A 93 5.58 -3.04 -5.05
N SER A 94 5.28 -2.02 -5.86
CA SER A 94 4.27 -1.00 -5.51
C SER A 94 2.84 -1.52 -5.60
N LEU A 95 2.52 -2.34 -6.61
CA LEU A 95 1.20 -2.98 -6.75
C LEU A 95 0.95 -4.00 -5.62
N SER A 96 1.99 -4.75 -5.24
CA SER A 96 1.90 -5.76 -4.17
C SER A 96 1.64 -5.13 -2.79
N GLY A 97 2.21 -3.96 -2.50
CA GLY A 97 2.02 -3.26 -1.23
C GLY A 97 0.56 -2.87 -0.97
N ASN A 98 -0.08 -2.21 -1.94
CA ASN A 98 -1.47 -1.75 -1.79
C ASN A 98 -2.46 -2.92 -1.70
N GLU A 99 -2.20 -4.01 -2.44
CA GLU A 99 -3.05 -5.20 -2.37
C GLU A 99 -2.87 -5.97 -1.06
N ALA A 100 -1.67 -5.99 -0.49
CA ALA A 100 -1.40 -6.61 0.81
C ALA A 100 -2.13 -5.89 1.96
N VAL A 101 -2.19 -4.55 1.91
CA VAL A 101 -2.90 -3.74 2.89
C VAL A 101 -4.39 -4.09 2.94
N ILE A 102 -5.08 -4.09 1.80
CA ILE A 102 -6.52 -4.36 1.77
C ILE A 102 -6.87 -5.81 2.13
N ARG A 103 -6.01 -6.78 1.80
CA ARG A 103 -6.16 -8.18 2.23
C ARG A 103 -6.06 -8.30 3.74
N THR A 104 -5.17 -7.52 4.36
CA THR A 104 -5.02 -7.45 5.82
C THR A 104 -6.27 -6.85 6.46
N LEU A 105 -6.81 -5.75 5.90
CA LEU A 105 -8.07 -5.16 6.37
C LEU A 105 -9.22 -6.17 6.37
N ALA A 106 -9.38 -6.91 5.28
CA ALA A 106 -10.44 -7.91 5.16
C ALA A 106 -10.25 -9.04 6.19
N ARG A 107 -9.03 -9.55 6.36
CA ARG A 107 -8.73 -10.66 7.29
C ARG A 107 -8.92 -10.29 8.76
N GLU A 108 -8.44 -9.12 9.17
CA GLU A 108 -8.54 -8.71 10.56
C GLU A 108 -9.94 -8.16 10.88
N GLY A 109 -10.62 -7.52 9.92
CA GLY A 109 -12.01 -7.12 10.06
C GLY A 109 -12.94 -8.32 10.26
N VAL A 110 -12.80 -9.37 9.46
CA VAL A 110 -13.65 -10.56 9.60
C VAL A 110 -13.40 -11.30 10.91
N ARG A 111 -12.15 -11.34 11.40
CA ARG A 111 -11.82 -11.88 12.72
C ARG A 111 -12.45 -11.08 13.84
N ALA A 112 -12.38 -9.75 13.77
CA ALA A 112 -13.03 -8.85 14.71
C ALA A 112 -14.56 -9.02 14.73
N TYR A 113 -15.17 -9.28 13.57
CA TYR A 113 -16.58 -9.62 13.47
C TYR A 113 -16.90 -10.92 14.20
N VAL A 114 -16.18 -12.01 13.89
CA VAL A 114 -16.45 -13.35 14.45
C VAL A 114 -16.12 -13.41 15.94
N ALA A 115 -15.22 -12.57 16.45
CA ALA A 115 -14.92 -12.46 17.88
C ALA A 115 -16.05 -11.82 18.71
N SER A 116 -17.05 -11.21 18.08
CA SER A 116 -18.14 -10.52 18.76
C SER A 116 -19.29 -11.46 19.14
N ASP A 117 -20.14 -11.02 20.07
CA ASP A 117 -21.24 -11.83 20.62
C ASP A 117 -22.48 -11.89 19.73
N ASN A 118 -22.72 -10.85 18.92
CA ASN A 118 -23.90 -10.76 18.05
C ASN A 118 -23.56 -10.04 16.74
N ASP A 119 -24.41 -10.24 15.73
CA ASP A 119 -24.19 -9.71 14.38
C ASP A 119 -24.06 -8.18 14.33
N TYR A 120 -24.74 -7.45 15.22
CA TYR A 120 -24.70 -5.98 15.27
C TYR A 120 -23.37 -5.49 15.84
N ALA A 121 -22.99 -5.99 17.02
CA ALA A 121 -21.70 -5.70 17.65
C ALA A 121 -20.54 -6.11 16.72
N GLY A 122 -20.65 -7.25 16.05
CA GLY A 122 -19.69 -7.72 15.06
C GLY A 122 -19.47 -6.71 13.92
N ARG A 123 -20.52 -6.11 13.37
CA ARG A 123 -20.37 -5.06 12.34
C ARG A 123 -19.65 -3.84 12.88
N VAL A 124 -20.04 -3.36 14.07
CA VAL A 124 -19.47 -2.14 14.66
C VAL A 124 -17.99 -2.34 14.98
N VAL A 125 -17.64 -3.44 15.67
CA VAL A 125 -16.26 -3.74 16.05
C VAL A 125 -15.39 -4.00 14.82
N SER A 126 -15.90 -4.75 13.83
CA SER A 126 -15.21 -4.95 12.56
C SER A 126 -14.95 -3.64 11.82
N GLN A 127 -15.95 -2.75 11.73
CA GLN A 127 -15.78 -1.44 11.08
C GLN A 127 -14.74 -0.57 11.79
N GLN A 128 -14.76 -0.54 13.13
CA GLN A 128 -13.76 0.19 13.91
C GLN A 128 -12.36 -0.39 13.72
N ALA A 129 -12.22 -1.72 13.74
CA ALA A 129 -10.95 -2.40 13.50
C ALA A 129 -10.42 -2.08 12.10
N VAL A 130 -11.26 -2.17 11.06
CA VAL A 130 -10.87 -1.84 9.69
C VAL A 130 -10.42 -0.38 9.57
N GLN A 131 -11.15 0.58 10.16
CA GLN A 131 -10.74 1.99 10.13
C GLN A 131 -9.42 2.24 10.85
N LEU A 132 -9.23 1.62 12.01
CA LEU A 132 -7.99 1.73 12.79
C LEU A 132 -6.80 1.15 12.02
N ILE A 133 -6.94 -0.07 11.49
CA ILE A 133 -5.90 -0.74 10.72
C ILE A 133 -5.61 0.04 9.44
N ALA A 134 -6.63 0.56 8.74
CA ALA A 134 -6.46 1.38 7.54
C ALA A 134 -5.61 2.62 7.82
N LYS A 135 -5.89 3.31 8.93
CA LYS A 135 -5.11 4.47 9.35
C LYS A 135 -3.66 4.10 9.69
N HIS A 136 -3.45 2.98 10.37
CA HIS A 136 -2.09 2.50 10.70
C HIS A 136 -1.28 2.03 9.48
N LEU A 137 -1.96 1.48 8.47
CA LEU A 137 -1.33 1.05 7.22
C LEU A 137 -1.11 2.22 6.23
N GLY A 138 -1.46 3.45 6.63
CA GLY A 138 -1.13 4.66 5.89
C GLY A 138 -2.15 5.04 4.80
N LEU A 139 -3.39 4.55 4.86
CA LEU A 139 -4.45 5.08 3.99
C LEU A 139 -4.69 6.56 4.29
N SER A 140 -4.82 7.36 3.23
CA SER A 140 -5.12 8.78 3.36
C SER A 140 -6.56 9.01 3.82
N GLU A 141 -6.83 10.17 4.42
CA GLU A 141 -8.19 10.53 4.86
C GLU A 141 -9.21 10.53 3.71
N LYS A 142 -8.77 10.79 2.47
CA LYS A 142 -9.62 10.72 1.27
C LYS A 142 -9.99 9.27 0.94
N GLU A 143 -9.05 8.35 1.06
CA GLU A 143 -9.29 6.91 0.84
C GLU A 143 -10.17 6.32 1.94
N LEU A 144 -9.93 6.70 3.20
CA LEU A 144 -10.75 6.35 4.37
C LEU A 144 -12.23 6.75 4.18
N GLN A 145 -12.51 7.89 3.56
CA GLN A 145 -13.89 8.32 3.27
C GLN A 145 -14.59 7.46 2.20
N THR A 146 -13.82 6.87 1.28
CA THR A 146 -14.35 5.97 0.24
C THR A 146 -14.37 4.50 0.66
N LEU A 147 -13.87 4.21 1.87
CA LEU A 147 -13.76 2.87 2.39
C LEU A 147 -15.15 2.26 2.65
N SER A 148 -15.42 1.13 2.00
CA SER A 148 -16.66 0.38 2.16
C SER A 148 -16.38 -1.04 2.62
N ALA A 149 -17.24 -1.55 3.51
CA ALA A 149 -17.19 -2.89 4.05
C ALA A 149 -18.52 -3.60 3.82
N THR A 150 -18.50 -4.68 3.02
CA THR A 150 -19.67 -5.49 2.69
C THR A 150 -19.56 -6.85 3.36
N TYR A 151 -20.63 -7.27 4.03
CA TYR A 151 -20.70 -8.54 4.75
C TYR A 151 -21.68 -9.48 4.05
N GLU A 152 -21.21 -10.66 3.66
CA GLU A 152 -22.02 -11.72 3.07
C GLU A 152 -22.05 -12.92 4.03
N CYS A 153 -23.25 -13.36 4.38
CA CYS A 153 -23.44 -14.46 5.32
C CYS A 153 -24.15 -15.62 4.62
N SER A 154 -23.67 -16.84 4.85
CA SER A 154 -24.30 -18.04 4.29
C SER A 154 -25.67 -18.35 4.90
N ARG A 155 -25.89 -17.93 6.17
CA ARG A 155 -27.11 -18.12 6.95
C ARG A 155 -27.31 -16.92 7.89
N LEU A 156 -28.56 -16.65 8.28
CA LEU A 156 -28.93 -15.62 9.26
C LEU A 156 -29.46 -16.31 10.54
N PRO A 157 -29.00 -15.92 11.74
CA PRO A 157 -27.96 -14.92 12.04
C PRO A 157 -26.57 -15.34 11.55
N CYS A 158 -25.74 -14.35 11.19
CA CYS A 158 -24.40 -14.57 10.64
C CYS A 158 -23.50 -15.34 11.61
N LEU A 159 -23.65 -15.12 12.91
CA LEU A 159 -22.90 -15.82 13.96
C LEU A 159 -23.43 -17.21 14.35
N SER A 160 -24.30 -17.83 13.53
CA SER A 160 -24.80 -19.18 13.77
C SER A 160 -23.74 -20.28 13.60
N ALA A 161 -23.90 -21.40 14.32
CA ALA A 161 -23.03 -22.55 14.20
C ALA A 161 -22.93 -23.06 12.75
N ASN A 162 -21.72 -23.40 12.30
CA ASN A 162 -21.45 -23.89 10.95
C ASN A 162 -21.91 -22.90 9.84
N SER A 163 -21.95 -21.60 10.13
CA SER A 163 -22.11 -20.55 9.14
C SER A 163 -20.75 -20.15 8.56
N ARG A 164 -20.80 -19.41 7.44
CA ARG A 164 -19.63 -18.77 6.85
C ARG A 164 -19.95 -17.30 6.65
N ILE A 165 -18.97 -16.46 6.98
CA ILE A 165 -19.04 -15.03 6.73
C ILE A 165 -17.90 -14.62 5.80
N ARG A 166 -18.23 -13.82 4.81
CA ARG A 166 -17.27 -13.19 3.89
C ARG A 166 -17.34 -11.68 4.06
N LEU A 167 -16.19 -11.08 4.34
CA LEU A 167 -16.03 -9.63 4.40
C LEU A 167 -15.29 -9.18 3.13
N THR A 168 -15.90 -8.26 2.40
CA THR A 168 -15.30 -7.61 1.24
C THR A 168 -15.05 -6.15 1.57
N ILE A 169 -13.80 -5.73 1.51
CA ILE A 169 -13.39 -4.32 1.70
C ILE A 169 -13.06 -3.73 0.33
N SER A 170 -13.50 -2.51 0.07
CA SER A 170 -13.08 -1.74 -1.10
C SER A 170 -12.85 -0.28 -0.78
N TYR A 171 -11.94 0.37 -1.50
CA TYR A 171 -11.75 1.82 -1.47
C TYR A 171 -11.30 2.31 -2.85
N VAL A 172 -11.38 3.62 -3.08
CA VAL A 172 -10.89 4.24 -4.32
C VAL A 172 -9.54 4.87 -4.04
N ASP A 173 -8.50 4.39 -4.73
CA ASP A 173 -7.15 4.95 -4.63
C ASP A 173 -7.16 6.41 -5.11
N SER A 174 -6.63 7.31 -4.28
CA SER A 174 -6.59 8.73 -4.55
C SER A 174 -5.71 9.10 -5.76
N GLN A 175 -4.64 8.34 -6.02
CA GLN A 175 -3.69 8.62 -7.11
C GLN A 175 -4.12 8.06 -8.45
N THR A 176 -4.61 6.82 -8.47
CA THR A 176 -4.97 6.13 -9.72
C THR A 176 -6.47 6.20 -10.03
N GLN A 177 -7.30 6.69 -9.09
CA GLN A 177 -8.76 6.67 -9.16
C GLN A 177 -9.34 5.27 -9.42
N ARG A 178 -8.56 4.23 -9.15
CA ARG A 178 -8.96 2.83 -9.34
C ARG A 178 -9.61 2.31 -8.06
N ARG A 179 -10.69 1.55 -8.20
CA ARG A 179 -11.27 0.78 -7.09
C ARG A 179 -10.36 -0.41 -6.78
N VAL A 180 -9.83 -0.46 -5.56
CA VAL A 180 -9.09 -1.60 -5.01
C VAL A 180 -10.05 -2.37 -4.12
N GLN A 181 -10.10 -3.70 -4.27
CA GLN A 181 -10.99 -4.55 -3.48
C GLN A 181 -10.29 -5.85 -3.07
N ALA A 182 -10.59 -6.34 -1.88
CA ALA A 182 -10.21 -7.68 -1.43
C ALA A 182 -11.28 -8.26 -0.51
N SER A 183 -11.30 -9.59 -0.43
CA SER A 183 -12.22 -10.30 0.45
C SER A 183 -11.47 -11.32 1.32
N ALA A 184 -12.02 -11.57 2.50
CA ALA A 184 -11.60 -12.63 3.40
C ALA A 184 -12.85 -13.36 3.91
N GLN A 185 -12.71 -14.64 4.23
CA GLN A 185 -13.80 -15.44 4.78
C GLN A 185 -13.37 -16.13 6.06
N GLU A 186 -14.33 -16.30 6.98
CA GLU A 186 -14.17 -17.08 8.20
C GLU A 186 -15.33 -18.07 8.33
N ASN A 187 -15.01 -19.25 8.86
CA ASN A 187 -15.98 -20.30 9.16
C ASN A 187 -16.24 -20.33 10.66
N ILE A 188 -17.51 -20.36 11.04
CA ILE A 188 -17.89 -20.45 12.45
C ILE A 188 -17.92 -21.91 12.86
N SER A 189 -17.18 -22.22 13.94
CA SER A 189 -17.12 -23.57 14.47
C SER A 189 -18.52 -24.06 14.90
N PRO A 190 -18.78 -25.38 14.87
CA PRO A 190 -20.06 -25.93 15.30
C PRO A 190 -20.34 -25.78 16.81
N TRP A 191 -19.30 -25.52 17.60
CA TRP A 191 -19.31 -25.58 19.07
C TRP A 191 -19.29 -24.20 19.74
N LYS A 192 -19.70 -23.17 19.00
CA LYS A 192 -19.72 -21.79 19.48
C LYS A 192 -20.98 -21.50 20.30
#